data_AF-A0A835PQ76-F1
#
_entry.id   AF-A0A835PQ76-F1
#
_cell.length_a   1.000
_cell.length_b   1.000
_cell.length_c   1.000
_cell.angle_alpha   90.00
_cell.angle_beta   90.00
_cell.angle_gamma   90.00
#
_symmetry.space_group_name_H-M   'P 1'
#
loop_
_entity.id
_entity.type
_entity.pdbx_description
1 polymer ?
#
loop_
_entity_poly.entity_id
_entity_poly.type
_entity_poly.pdbx_seq_one_letter_code
_entity_poly.pdbx_strand_id
1 'polypeptide(L)'
;MEGEEGSQQPQLVLAHKLFLLKHPDVEDIDKVRLRDEVLAAIKADDMASLYESLSGASLLTLDAALLEFMRKRIDEETKTLDDK
;
A
#
# COMPACT_ATOMS: atom_id res chain seq x y z
N MET A 1 -12.76 8.41 31.55
CA MET A 1 -11.96 8.62 30.34
C MET A 1 -12.88 8.29 29.19
N GLU A 2 -13.51 9.31 28.61
CA GLU A 2 -14.13 9.18 27.29
C GLU A 2 -12.97 8.88 26.34
N GLY A 3 -12.98 7.69 25.76
CA GLY A 3 -11.98 7.30 24.78
C GLY A 3 -12.14 8.24 23.59
N GLU A 4 -11.14 9.09 23.38
CA GLU A 4 -10.91 9.63 22.05
C GLU A 4 -10.81 8.41 21.15
N GLU A 5 -11.83 8.17 20.32
CA GLU A 5 -11.77 7.20 19.22
C GLU A 5 -10.69 7.72 18.26
N GLY A 6 -9.43 7.50 18.63
CA GLY A 6 -8.28 7.89 17.84
C GLY A 6 -8.38 7.14 16.52
N SER A 7 -8.58 7.89 15.44
CA SER A 7 -8.51 7.32 14.10
C SER A 7 -7.18 6.57 13.99
N GLN A 8 -7.23 5.26 13.74
CA GLN A 8 -6.02 4.47 13.55
C GLN A 8 -5.16 5.13 12.47
N GLN A 9 -3.84 5.15 12.69
CA GLN A 9 -2.92 5.66 11.67
C GLN A 9 -3.15 4.89 10.36
N PRO A 10 -3.21 5.56 9.20
CA PRO A 10 -3.47 4.91 7.91
C PRO A 10 -2.52 3.74 7.62
N GLN A 11 -1.27 3.84 8.07
CA GLN A 11 -0.25 2.81 7.92
C GLN A 11 -0.54 1.57 8.78
N LEU A 12 -1.12 1.74 9.98
CA LEU A 12 -1.55 0.61 10.82
C LEU A 12 -2.73 -0.12 10.18
N VAL A 13 -3.67 0.63 9.60
CA VAL A 13 -4.80 0.07 8.86
C VAL A 13 -4.29 -0.73 7.64
N LEU A 14 -3.32 -0.19 6.90
CA LEU A 14 -2.69 -0.88 5.77
C LEU A 14 -1.97 -2.17 6.21
N ALA A 15 -1.18 -2.12 7.28
CA ALA A 15 -0.49 -3.29 7.81
C ALA A 15 -1.46 -4.42 8.19
N HIS A 16 -2.58 -4.06 8.82
CA HIS A 16 -3.62 -5.04 9.16
C HIS A 16 -4.28 -5.65 7.91
N LYS A 17 -4.57 -4.85 6.88
CA LYS A 17 -5.11 -5.36 5.61
C LYS A 17 -4.14 -6.31 4.90
N LEU A 18 -2.84 -6.00 4.91
CA LEU A 18 -1.80 -6.88 4.37
C LEU A 18 -1.70 -8.20 5.12
N PHE A 19 -1.86 -8.16 6.44
CA PHE A 19 -1.91 -9.37 7.26
C PHE A 19 -3.10 -10.27 6.87
N LEU A 20 -4.31 -9.69 6.76
CA LEU A 20 -5.50 -10.42 6.34
C LEU A 20 -5.35 -11.01 4.93
N LEU A 21 -4.73 -10.28 4.01
CA LEU A 21 -4.54 -10.76 2.64
C LEU A 21 -3.67 -12.02 2.55
N LYS A 22 -2.75 -12.22 3.50
CA LYS A 22 -1.88 -13.40 3.60
C LYS A 22 -2.50 -14.53 4.43
N HIS A 23 -3.61 -14.29 5.11
CA HIS A 23 -4.19 -15.24 6.03
C HIS A 23 -5.00 -16.31 5.26
N PRO A 24 -4.81 -17.61 5.55
CA PRO A 24 -5.48 -18.69 4.83
C PRO A 24 -7.00 -18.66 5.01
N ASP A 25 -7.47 -18.27 6.19
CA ASP A 25 -8.90 -18.31 6.56
C ASP A 25 -9.72 -17.12 6.05
N VAL A 26 -9.12 -16.21 5.28
CA VAL A 26 -9.86 -15.10 4.66
C VAL A 26 -10.45 -15.58 3.34
N GLU A 27 -11.77 -15.38 3.18
CA GLU A 27 -12.51 -15.78 1.99
C GLU A 27 -11.98 -15.06 0.74
N ASP A 28 -12.03 -15.73 -0.42
CA ASP A 28 -11.48 -15.18 -1.66
C ASP A 28 -12.19 -13.88 -2.08
N ILE A 29 -13.48 -13.75 -1.78
CA ILE A 29 -14.25 -12.52 -2.02
C ILE A 29 -13.71 -11.33 -1.20
N ASP A 30 -13.35 -11.58 0.06
CA ASP A 30 -12.73 -10.57 0.92
C ASP A 30 -11.31 -10.25 0.48
N LYS A 31 -10.56 -11.25 0.00
CA LYS A 31 -9.22 -11.03 -0.57
C LYS A 31 -9.26 -10.10 -1.79
N VAL A 32 -10.27 -10.19 -2.65
CA VAL A 32 -10.43 -9.26 -3.79
C VAL A 32 -10.59 -7.83 -3.28
N ARG A 33 -11.52 -7.60 -2.35
CA ARG A 33 -11.74 -6.28 -1.75
C ARG A 33 -10.49 -5.75 -1.05
N LEU A 34 -9.79 -6.60 -0.30
CA LEU A 34 -8.54 -6.25 0.39
C LEU A 34 -7.44 -5.85 -0.59
N ARG A 35 -7.33 -6.52 -1.75
CA ARG A 35 -6.35 -6.13 -2.79
C ARG A 35 -6.61 -4.74 -3.33
N ASP A 36 -7.87 -4.41 -3.62
CA ASP A 36 -8.25 -3.10 -4.13
C ASP A 36 -7.94 -2.00 -3.10
N GLU A 37 -8.28 -2.25 -1.83
CA GLU A 37 -8.01 -1.31 -0.73
C GLU A 37 -6.50 -1.13 -0.48
N VAL A 38 -5.72 -2.20 -0.53
CA VAL A 38 -4.25 -2.15 -0.42
C VAL A 38 -3.64 -1.39 -1.61
N LEU A 39 -4.10 -1.65 -2.82
CA LEU A 39 -3.63 -0.95 -4.02
C LEU A 39 -3.96 0.55 -3.97
N ALA A 40 -5.14 0.92 -3.47
CA ALA A 40 -5.51 2.31 -3.29
C ALA A 40 -4.58 3.03 -2.29
N ALA A 41 -4.27 2.38 -1.17
CA ALA A 41 -3.33 2.93 -0.18
C ALA A 41 -1.91 3.08 -0.74
N ILE A 42 -1.42 2.08 -1.49
CA ILE A 42 -0.12 2.13 -2.16
C ILE A 42 -0.03 3.31 -3.12
N LYS A 43 -1.11 3.56 -3.90
CA LYS A 43 -1.19 4.68 -4.85
C LYS A 43 -1.22 6.03 -4.16
N ALA A 44 -1.89 6.12 -3.00
CA ALA A 44 -2.06 7.37 -2.27
C ALA A 44 -0.74 7.90 -1.71
N ASP A 45 0.11 6.99 -1.21
CA ASP A 45 1.38 7.32 -0.54
C ASP A 45 2.62 6.95 -1.38
N ASP A 46 2.45 6.73 -2.69
CA ASP A 46 3.51 6.35 -3.64
C ASP A 46 4.42 5.22 -3.14
N MET A 47 3.85 4.15 -2.57
CA MET A 47 4.60 3.06 -1.94
C MET A 47 5.19 2.06 -2.96
N ALA A 48 6.04 2.55 -3.88
CA ALA A 48 6.58 1.77 -5.01
C ALA A 48 7.26 0.46 -4.58
N SER A 49 8.16 0.49 -3.59
CA SER A 49 8.86 -0.71 -3.13
C SER A 49 7.92 -1.76 -2.52
N LEU A 50 6.87 -1.30 -1.81
CA LEU A 50 5.85 -2.20 -1.27
C LEU A 50 5.07 -2.86 -2.41
N TYR A 51 4.69 -2.09 -3.43
CA TYR A 51 3.97 -2.60 -4.60
C TYR A 51 4.75 -3.70 -5.33
N GLU A 52 6.06 -3.52 -5.52
CA GLU A 52 6.94 -4.53 -6.12
C GLU A 52 7.00 -5.81 -5.27
N SER A 53 7.16 -5.67 -3.95
CA SER A 53 7.23 -6.81 -3.05
C SER A 53 5.94 -7.65 -3.04
N LEU A 54 4.78 -6.99 -3.09
CA LEU A 54 3.48 -7.64 -3.12
C LEU A 54 3.18 -8.28 -4.47
N SER A 55 3.65 -7.67 -5.55
CA SER A 55 3.56 -8.25 -6.89
C SER A 55 4.45 -9.48 -7.01
N GLY A 56 5.67 -9.44 -6.48
CA GLY A 56 6.56 -10.61 -6.40
C GLY A 56 5.98 -11.76 -5.57
N ALA A 57 5.19 -11.45 -4.55
CA ALA A 57 4.45 -12.42 -3.76
C ALA A 57 3.15 -12.93 -4.42
N SER A 58 2.87 -12.54 -5.68
CA SER A 58 1.62 -12.85 -6.40
C SER A 58 0.35 -12.40 -5.69
N LEU A 59 0.45 -11.39 -4.81
CA LEU A 59 -0.69 -10.82 -4.07
C LEU A 59 -1.37 -9.71 -4.85
N LEU A 60 -0.63 -9.02 -5.73
CA LEU A 60 -1.12 -7.96 -6.61
C LEU A 60 -0.61 -8.18 -8.03
N THR A 61 -1.36 -7.68 -9.01
CA THR A 61 -0.89 -7.60 -10.40
C THR A 61 -0.03 -6.35 -10.55
N LEU A 62 1.17 -6.52 -11.12
CA LEU A 62 2.08 -5.41 -11.39
C LEU A 62 1.66 -4.66 -12.65
N ASP A 63 1.40 -3.37 -12.50
CA ASP A 63 1.30 -2.41 -13.59
C ASP A 63 2.61 -1.62 -13.66
N ALA A 64 3.39 -1.88 -14.72
CA ALA A 64 4.70 -1.27 -14.90
C ALA A 64 4.61 0.26 -15.08
N ALA A 65 3.55 0.76 -15.73
CA ALA A 65 3.36 2.19 -15.94
C ALA A 65 3.05 2.89 -14.61
N LEU A 66 2.22 2.26 -13.78
CA LEU A 66 1.94 2.75 -12.43
C LEU A 66 3.20 2.76 -11.55
N LEU A 67 4.01 1.70 -11.61
CA LEU A 67 5.25 1.61 -10.84
C LEU A 67 6.25 2.71 -11.26
N GLU A 68 6.44 2.91 -12.57
CA GLU A 68 7.31 3.97 -13.09
C GLU A 68 6.81 5.35 -12.66
N PHE A 69 5.50 5.59 -12.69
CA PHE A 69 4.90 6.83 -12.22
C PHE A 69 5.21 7.10 -10.74
N MET A 70 5.01 6.12 -9.86
CA MET A 70 5.34 6.28 -8.42
C MET A 70 6.84 6.52 -8.21
N ARG A 71 7.71 5.77 -8.90
CA ARG A 71 9.17 5.97 -8.82
C ARG A 71 9.60 7.37 -9.23
N LYS A 72 9.05 7.87 -10.34
CA LYS A 72 9.35 9.22 -10.82
C LYS A 72 8.97 10.29 -9.79
N ARG A 73 7.81 10.17 -9.15
CA ARG A 73 7.40 11.10 -8.08
C ARG A 73 8.35 11.06 -6.87
N ILE A 74 8.76 9.86 -6.45
CA ILE A 74 9.73 9.68 -5.36
C ILE A 74 11.08 10.32 -5.71
N ASP A 75 11.57 10.12 -6.94
CA ASP A 75 12.84 10.70 -7.40
C ASP A 75 12.76 12.25 -7.43
N GLU A 76 11.63 12.80 -7.89
CA GLU A 76 11.38 14.25 -7.89
C GLU A 76 11.34 14.85 -6.47
N GLU A 77 10.66 14.19 -5.52
CA GLU A 77 10.66 14.61 -4.12
C GLU A 77 12.03 14.50 -3.47
N THR A 78 12.75 13.40 -3.71
CA THR A 78 14.10 13.17 -3.16
C THR A 78 15.06 14.25 -3.64
N LYS A 79 15.04 14.57 -4.94
CA LYS A 79 15.83 15.67 -5.50
C LYS A 79 15.50 17.02 -4.86
N THR A 80 14.21 17.27 -4.60
CA THR A 80 13.76 18.50 -3.92
C THR A 80 14.27 18.59 -2.48
N LEU A 81 14.45 17.46 -1.80
CA LEU A 81 15.02 17.40 -0.46
C LEU A 81 16.55 17.56 -0.47
N ASP A 82 17.24 16.99 -1.46
CA ASP A 82 18.69 17.13 -1.63
C ASP A 82 19.12 18.56 -2.03
N ASP A 83 18.26 19.28 -2.74
CA ASP A 83 18.48 20.68 -3.14
C ASP A 83 18.25 21.69 -1.99
N LYS A 84 17.83 21.23 -0.79
CA LYS A 84 17.63 22.05 0.42
C LYS A 84 18.80 21.98 1.40
#